data_AF-A0A2B4SV21-F1
#
_entry.id   AF-A0A2B4SV21-F1
#
_cell.length_a   1.000
_cell.length_b   1.000
_cell.length_c   1.000
_cell.angle_alpha   90.00
_cell.angle_beta   90.00
_cell.angle_gamma   90.00
#
_symmetry.space_group_name_H-M   'P 1'
#
loop_
_entity.id
_entity.type
_entity.pdbx_description
1 polymer ?
#
loop_
_entity_poly.entity_id
_entity_poly.type
_entity_poly.pdbx_seq_one_letter_code
_entity_poly.pdbx_strand_id
1 'polypeptide(L)'
;MLLKRLCYPCRYSDMVHLFAKPVPVLCMITNQVLDYIYQVHSHRILQWNHQLLSQANLERFAEVVHRKGSPLDNCFGFVDGTVRPVCRPGTLNQRLLYNGHKRVHGIKFQSVVTPNGMIANMYGPVVSQDYWSEVERYTIRERCKFMFNNELLSDVKFVVRDTEGGSESMKTIPAHKFVLAISSPVFYAMFYGELAETKDFINISDCEYQGMMELFRFIYSDEVTLNADIVMQVLYLAKKYMLPSLVDKCTEYLGENLDASNVFHVLPEAQKYEEKDLVDKCWTVIDKHGNEAVKSDAFVTIEISLLEKLIERDSLNVAELELFKAVDCWARYECEKKNLAAEGSVKRRILGEKIIRSIRFPVMEEREFVKFVLDREILTPKEAYNMMKYFNGVLSHPIEFVEKKRTGLLRRLCRFASIANGLHYSTTYFRPRRTISFVDSIVLSVDKEIELKSVRLFGSENNEYSVTLNVTDIAADLVLVTESGNFTSIPVQSAIGNYHGFDVVLKRAVTLLANENYCFEVRIDGPQSWYGIGGVSVSEHSGVVFSFKERHRTQTGERSNVADGQFAEFEYSLK
;
A
#
# COMPACT_ATOMS: atom_id res chain seq x y z
N MET A 1 -58.50 -13.07 -45.53
CA MET A 1 -58.13 -13.95 -44.41
C MET A 1 -56.88 -13.45 -43.67
N LEU A 2 -55.71 -13.33 -44.33
CA LEU A 2 -54.45 -12.87 -43.70
C LEU A 2 -54.60 -11.54 -42.95
N LEU A 3 -55.24 -10.52 -43.56
CA LEU A 3 -55.45 -9.22 -42.91
C LEU A 3 -56.16 -9.36 -41.56
N LYS A 4 -57.21 -10.19 -41.47
CA LYS A 4 -57.93 -10.46 -40.21
C LYS A 4 -57.02 -11.13 -39.18
N ARG A 5 -56.13 -12.03 -39.62
CA ARG A 5 -55.16 -12.69 -38.73
C ARG A 5 -54.13 -11.71 -38.17
N LEU A 6 -53.74 -10.70 -38.95
CA LEU A 6 -52.76 -9.68 -38.55
C LEU A 6 -53.39 -8.56 -37.69
N CYS A 7 -54.71 -8.47 -37.59
CA CYS A 7 -55.38 -7.56 -36.66
C CYS A 7 -55.12 -7.98 -35.20
N TYR A 8 -54.73 -7.04 -34.36
CA TYR A 8 -54.66 -7.24 -32.92
C TYR A 8 -56.00 -6.88 -32.24
N PRO A 9 -56.51 -7.67 -31.27
CA PRO A 9 -56.12 -9.03 -30.93
C PRO A 9 -56.94 -10.05 -31.75
N CYS A 10 -56.28 -10.97 -32.48
CA CYS A 10 -56.97 -12.03 -33.23
C CYS A 10 -56.20 -13.35 -33.15
N ARG A 11 -56.83 -14.39 -32.60
CA ARG A 11 -56.33 -15.78 -32.61
C ARG A 11 -56.91 -16.56 -33.78
N TYR A 12 -56.29 -17.70 -34.12
CA TYR A 12 -56.86 -18.60 -35.13
C TYR A 12 -58.22 -19.17 -34.71
N SER A 13 -58.46 -19.40 -33.42
CA SER A 13 -59.76 -19.80 -32.87
C SER A 13 -60.86 -18.81 -33.23
N ASP A 14 -60.56 -17.51 -33.12
CA ASP A 14 -61.51 -16.42 -33.33
C ASP A 14 -61.92 -16.31 -34.81
N MET A 15 -61.08 -16.85 -35.70
CA MET A 15 -61.28 -16.86 -37.15
C MET A 15 -62.10 -18.08 -37.63
N VAL A 16 -62.25 -19.13 -36.81
CA VAL A 16 -62.95 -20.38 -37.21
C VAL A 16 -64.39 -20.09 -37.61
N HIS A 17 -65.11 -19.29 -36.82
CA HIS A 17 -66.50 -18.95 -37.09
C HIS A 17 -66.69 -18.13 -38.37
N LEU A 18 -65.71 -17.28 -38.72
CA LEU A 18 -65.81 -16.39 -39.87
C LEU A 18 -65.44 -17.08 -41.19
N PHE A 19 -64.45 -17.99 -41.16
CA PHE A 19 -63.92 -18.62 -42.36
C PHE A 19 -64.29 -20.12 -42.50
N ALA A 20 -64.99 -20.70 -41.51
CA ALA A 20 -65.46 -22.09 -41.50
C ALA A 20 -64.36 -23.12 -41.83
N LYS A 21 -63.14 -22.89 -41.33
CA LYS A 21 -61.99 -23.81 -41.47
C LYS A 21 -61.39 -24.13 -40.10
N PRO A 22 -60.90 -25.36 -39.89
CA PRO A 22 -60.22 -25.71 -38.65
C PRO A 22 -58.89 -24.96 -38.54
N VAL A 23 -58.45 -24.73 -37.29
CA VAL A 23 -57.24 -23.96 -36.97
C VAL A 23 -55.99 -24.38 -37.77
N PRO A 24 -55.67 -25.68 -37.95
CA PRO A 24 -54.51 -26.08 -38.75
C PRO A 24 -54.57 -25.58 -40.20
N VAL A 25 -55.76 -25.63 -40.83
CA VAL A 25 -55.95 -25.16 -42.20
C VAL A 25 -55.83 -23.64 -42.29
N LEU A 26 -56.40 -22.91 -41.32
CA LEU A 26 -56.23 -21.46 -41.23
C LEU A 26 -54.76 -21.06 -41.07
N CYS A 27 -53.99 -21.82 -40.28
CA CYS A 27 -52.56 -21.62 -40.07
C CYS A 27 -51.78 -21.84 -41.37
N MET A 28 -51.98 -22.97 -42.05
CA MET A 28 -51.31 -23.27 -43.33
C MET A 28 -51.58 -22.20 -44.39
N ILE A 29 -52.86 -21.82 -44.58
CA ILE A 29 -53.22 -20.79 -45.57
C ILE A 29 -52.61 -19.44 -45.18
N THR A 30 -52.59 -19.09 -43.89
CA THR A 30 -51.99 -17.82 -43.43
C THR A 30 -50.50 -17.78 -43.73
N ASN A 31 -49.76 -18.82 -43.36
CA ASN A 31 -48.32 -18.90 -43.56
C ASN A 31 -47.99 -18.88 -45.06
N GLN A 32 -48.70 -19.67 -45.88
CA GLN A 32 -48.48 -19.71 -47.32
C GLN A 32 -48.68 -18.33 -47.97
N VAL A 33 -49.74 -17.60 -47.58
CA VAL A 33 -50.00 -16.26 -48.12
C VAL A 33 -48.99 -15.24 -47.60
N LEU A 34 -48.55 -15.37 -46.34
CA LEU A 34 -47.53 -14.50 -45.75
C LEU A 34 -46.18 -14.70 -46.45
N ASP A 35 -45.76 -15.94 -46.65
CA ASP A 35 -44.51 -16.28 -47.35
C ASP A 35 -44.56 -15.80 -48.81
N TYR A 36 -45.68 -15.98 -49.50
CA TYR A 36 -45.88 -15.43 -50.85
C TYR A 36 -45.72 -13.90 -50.87
N ILE A 37 -46.38 -13.18 -49.97
CA ILE A 37 -46.28 -11.71 -49.91
C ILE A 37 -44.85 -11.29 -49.62
N TYR A 38 -44.17 -11.95 -48.69
CA TYR A 38 -42.78 -11.64 -48.36
C TYR A 38 -41.85 -11.90 -49.56
N GLN A 39 -41.92 -13.09 -50.16
CA GLN A 39 -41.06 -13.46 -51.28
C GLN A 39 -41.28 -12.58 -52.52
N VAL A 40 -42.52 -12.24 -52.82
CA VAL A 40 -42.86 -11.50 -54.06
C VAL A 40 -42.82 -9.99 -53.86
N HIS A 41 -43.13 -9.47 -52.67
CA HIS A 41 -43.36 -8.03 -52.47
C HIS A 41 -42.48 -7.34 -51.42
N SER A 42 -41.66 -8.07 -50.64
CA SER A 42 -40.82 -7.44 -49.60
C SER A 42 -39.86 -6.37 -50.14
N HIS A 43 -39.36 -6.54 -51.37
CA HIS A 43 -38.49 -5.56 -52.03
C HIS A 43 -39.10 -4.15 -52.11
N ARG A 44 -40.43 -4.02 -52.10
CA ARG A 44 -41.14 -2.73 -52.16
C ARG A 44 -40.97 -1.86 -50.91
N ILE A 45 -40.53 -2.44 -49.80
CA ILE A 45 -40.31 -1.74 -48.52
C ILE A 45 -38.89 -1.92 -47.98
N LEU A 46 -38.18 -2.98 -48.37
CA LEU A 46 -36.79 -3.23 -47.98
C LEU A 46 -35.78 -2.57 -48.92
N GLN A 47 -36.19 -2.24 -50.15
CA GLN A 47 -35.36 -1.59 -51.17
C GLN A 47 -36.00 -0.29 -51.64
N TRP A 48 -35.26 0.48 -52.44
CA TRP A 48 -35.76 1.73 -52.99
C TRP A 48 -36.94 1.49 -53.95
N ASN A 49 -38.12 1.93 -53.53
CA ASN A 49 -39.34 1.74 -54.30
C ASN A 49 -39.50 2.86 -55.34
N HIS A 50 -39.00 2.64 -56.56
CA HIS A 50 -39.06 3.64 -57.64
C HIS A 50 -40.48 4.09 -58.03
N GLN A 51 -41.53 3.33 -57.69
CA GLN A 51 -42.92 3.74 -57.97
C GLN A 51 -43.42 4.75 -56.94
N LEU A 52 -43.14 4.52 -55.66
CA LEU A 52 -43.55 5.41 -54.57
C LEU A 52 -42.59 6.59 -54.39
N LEU A 53 -41.30 6.34 -54.55
CA LEU A 53 -40.18 7.28 -54.37
C LEU A 53 -39.57 7.69 -55.72
N SER A 54 -40.41 7.93 -56.72
CA SER A 54 -39.99 8.58 -57.96
C SER A 54 -39.65 10.05 -57.68
N GLN A 55 -38.79 10.65 -58.51
CA GLN A 55 -38.41 12.05 -58.38
C GLN A 55 -39.64 12.98 -58.28
N ALA A 56 -40.61 12.81 -59.18
CA ALA A 56 -41.84 13.59 -59.19
C ALA A 56 -42.66 13.45 -57.89
N ASN A 57 -42.70 12.25 -57.29
CA ASN A 57 -43.41 12.03 -56.04
C ASN A 57 -42.64 12.64 -54.85
N LEU A 58 -41.31 12.55 -54.83
CA LEU A 58 -40.48 13.15 -53.79
C LEU A 58 -40.63 14.68 -53.76
N GLU A 59 -40.56 15.32 -54.93
CA GLU A 59 -40.77 16.77 -55.08
C GLU A 59 -42.17 17.17 -54.60
N ARG A 60 -43.21 16.42 -55.03
CA ARG A 60 -44.58 16.64 -54.58
C ARG A 60 -44.75 16.46 -53.07
N PHE A 61 -44.13 15.45 -52.48
CA PHE A 61 -44.19 15.21 -51.04
C PHE A 61 -43.52 16.35 -50.28
N ALA A 62 -42.33 16.76 -50.70
CA ALA A 62 -41.61 17.88 -50.10
C ALA A 62 -42.41 19.18 -50.18
N GLU A 63 -43.01 19.49 -51.33
CA GLU A 63 -43.84 20.68 -51.51
C GLU A 63 -45.07 20.68 -50.59
N VAL A 64 -45.78 19.55 -50.48
CA VAL A 64 -46.97 19.44 -49.61
C VAL A 64 -46.58 19.61 -48.14
N VAL A 65 -45.45 19.05 -47.72
CA VAL A 65 -44.94 19.18 -46.34
C VAL A 65 -44.53 20.62 -46.06
N HIS A 66 -43.81 21.26 -46.97
CA HIS A 66 -43.44 22.68 -46.85
C HIS A 66 -44.67 23.59 -46.79
N ARG A 67 -45.64 23.38 -47.68
CA ARG A 67 -46.91 24.13 -47.71
C ARG A 67 -47.73 23.98 -46.43
N LYS A 68 -47.57 22.87 -45.70
CA LYS A 68 -48.19 22.65 -44.39
C LYS A 68 -47.45 23.33 -43.23
N GLY A 69 -46.34 24.01 -43.49
CA GLY A 69 -45.61 24.84 -42.52
C GLY A 69 -44.24 24.27 -42.11
N SER A 70 -43.69 23.28 -42.82
CA SER A 70 -42.34 22.81 -42.55
C SER A 70 -41.30 23.88 -42.92
N PRO A 71 -40.32 24.19 -42.04
CA PRO A 71 -39.22 25.12 -42.36
C PRO A 71 -38.24 24.54 -43.40
N LEU A 72 -38.25 23.22 -43.59
CA LEU A 72 -37.49 22.53 -44.63
C LEU A 72 -38.32 22.43 -45.90
N ASP A 73 -37.72 22.79 -47.04
CA ASP A 73 -38.30 22.72 -48.38
C ASP A 73 -38.11 21.36 -49.07
N ASN A 74 -37.28 20.49 -48.49
CA ASN A 74 -36.88 19.20 -49.05
C ASN A 74 -37.33 17.97 -48.23
N CYS A 75 -38.21 18.16 -47.23
CA CYS A 75 -38.68 17.07 -46.37
C CYS A 75 -39.80 16.25 -47.05
N PHE A 76 -39.48 15.07 -47.56
CA PHE A 76 -40.45 14.22 -48.29
C PHE A 76 -41.13 13.13 -47.44
N GLY A 77 -40.75 12.96 -46.18
CA GLY A 77 -41.25 11.87 -45.34
C GLY A 77 -40.82 11.97 -43.89
N PHE A 78 -41.44 11.15 -43.05
CA PHE A 78 -41.32 11.20 -41.60
C PHE A 78 -40.82 9.86 -41.07
N VAL A 79 -39.87 9.91 -40.13
CA VAL A 79 -39.37 8.72 -39.44
C VAL A 79 -40.38 8.31 -38.36
N ASP A 80 -40.87 7.08 -38.45
CA ASP A 80 -41.76 6.47 -37.46
C ASP A 80 -41.10 5.22 -36.85
N GLY A 81 -40.78 5.30 -35.57
CA GLY A 81 -40.31 4.18 -34.75
C GLY A 81 -41.45 3.60 -33.93
N THR A 82 -42.20 2.65 -34.49
CA THR A 82 -43.34 2.05 -33.80
C THR A 82 -43.00 0.65 -33.25
N VAL A 83 -43.27 0.42 -31.96
CA VAL A 83 -43.32 -0.93 -31.38
C VAL A 83 -44.68 -1.54 -31.71
N ARG A 84 -44.71 -2.67 -32.43
CA ARG A 84 -45.96 -3.41 -32.70
C ARG A 84 -46.09 -4.59 -31.75
N PRO A 85 -47.08 -4.59 -30.85
CA PRO A 85 -47.32 -5.73 -29.95
C PRO A 85 -47.59 -7.01 -30.75
N VAL A 86 -46.99 -8.12 -30.33
CA VAL A 86 -47.24 -9.44 -30.88
C VAL A 86 -47.86 -10.34 -29.83
N CYS A 87 -48.82 -11.18 -30.25
CA CYS A 87 -49.46 -12.12 -29.34
C CYS A 87 -48.50 -13.27 -29.04
N ARG A 88 -48.00 -13.34 -27.79
CA ARG A 88 -47.30 -14.48 -27.17
C ARG A 88 -46.38 -15.24 -28.12
N PRO A 89 -45.10 -14.83 -28.24
CA PRO A 89 -44.09 -15.70 -28.85
C PRO A 89 -44.15 -17.08 -28.19
N GLY A 90 -43.96 -18.15 -28.95
CA GLY A 90 -43.78 -19.49 -28.37
C GLY A 90 -42.68 -19.48 -27.29
N THR A 91 -42.66 -20.48 -26.42
CA THR A 91 -41.79 -20.55 -25.22
C THR A 91 -40.32 -20.20 -25.48
N LEU A 92 -39.78 -20.50 -26.67
CA LEU A 92 -38.41 -20.18 -27.07
C LEU A 92 -38.14 -18.69 -27.37
N ASN A 93 -39.12 -17.92 -27.85
CA ASN A 93 -38.89 -16.58 -28.41
C ASN A 93 -39.46 -15.44 -27.55
N GLN A 94 -39.92 -15.74 -26.33
CA GLN A 94 -40.54 -14.72 -25.46
C GLN A 94 -39.55 -13.63 -25.08
N ARG A 95 -38.34 -13.99 -24.65
CA ARG A 95 -37.31 -13.02 -24.25
C ARG A 95 -36.86 -12.13 -25.40
N LEU A 96 -36.59 -12.72 -26.57
CA LEU A 96 -36.16 -12.01 -27.79
C LEU A 96 -37.14 -10.91 -28.21
N LEU A 97 -38.44 -11.18 -28.07
CA LEU A 97 -39.50 -10.25 -28.48
C LEU A 97 -40.02 -9.39 -27.33
N TYR A 98 -39.50 -9.53 -26.11
CA TYR A 98 -39.91 -8.67 -25.01
C TYR A 98 -39.19 -7.33 -25.12
N ASN A 99 -39.95 -6.23 -25.07
CA ASN A 99 -39.39 -4.89 -25.01
C ASN A 99 -39.42 -4.42 -23.54
N GLY A 100 -38.27 -4.40 -22.86
CA GLY A 100 -38.19 -3.99 -21.46
C GLY A 100 -38.73 -2.59 -21.17
N HIS A 101 -38.49 -1.62 -22.06
CA HIS A 101 -38.93 -0.23 -21.89
C HIS A 101 -40.46 -0.07 -21.97
N LYS A 102 -41.12 -0.72 -22.95
CA LYS A 102 -42.58 -0.67 -23.14
C LYS A 102 -43.33 -1.75 -22.35
N ARG A 103 -42.62 -2.73 -21.79
CA ARG A 103 -43.15 -3.89 -21.04
C ARG A 103 -44.16 -4.73 -21.83
N VAL A 104 -43.99 -4.80 -23.16
CA VAL A 104 -44.84 -5.61 -24.05
C VAL A 104 -43.98 -6.54 -24.89
N HIS A 105 -44.53 -7.69 -25.27
CA HIS A 105 -43.95 -8.48 -26.37
C HIS A 105 -44.27 -7.77 -27.68
N GLY A 106 -43.26 -7.38 -28.44
CA GLY A 106 -43.45 -6.63 -29.67
C GLY A 106 -42.20 -6.60 -30.53
N ILE A 107 -42.42 -6.37 -31.81
CA ILE A 107 -41.34 -6.15 -32.78
C ILE A 107 -41.11 -4.65 -32.89
N LYS A 108 -39.85 -4.22 -32.85
CA LYS A 108 -39.45 -2.85 -33.13
C LYS A 108 -38.95 -2.74 -34.58
N PHE A 109 -39.48 -1.78 -35.30
CA PHE A 109 -38.99 -1.37 -36.61
C PHE A 109 -38.96 0.15 -36.69
N GLN A 110 -38.21 0.65 -37.66
CA GLN A 110 -38.17 2.05 -38.00
C GLN A 110 -38.55 2.18 -39.47
N SER A 111 -39.56 2.99 -39.77
CA SER A 111 -40.01 3.21 -41.14
C SER A 111 -39.93 4.67 -41.53
N VAL A 112 -39.81 4.93 -42.83
CA VAL A 112 -40.07 6.24 -43.42
C VAL A 112 -41.49 6.22 -43.96
N VAL A 113 -42.35 7.11 -43.47
CA VAL A 113 -43.74 7.25 -43.91
C VAL A 113 -43.85 8.51 -44.77
N THR A 114 -44.43 8.35 -45.96
CA THR A 114 -44.67 9.47 -46.89
C THR A 114 -45.96 10.21 -46.53
N PRO A 115 -46.15 11.48 -46.96
CA PRO A 115 -47.33 12.28 -46.63
C PRO A 115 -48.68 11.67 -47.03
N ASN A 116 -48.69 10.73 -47.97
CA ASN A 116 -49.90 9.99 -48.36
C ASN A 116 -50.20 8.79 -47.43
N GLY A 117 -49.42 8.59 -46.36
CA GLY A 117 -49.58 7.51 -45.38
C GLY A 117 -48.91 6.18 -45.76
N MET A 118 -48.24 6.10 -46.91
CA MET A 118 -47.54 4.88 -47.34
C MET A 118 -46.15 4.77 -46.71
N ILE A 119 -45.76 3.55 -46.34
CA ILE A 119 -44.40 3.24 -45.89
C ILE A 119 -43.48 3.18 -47.12
N ALA A 120 -42.53 4.11 -47.17
CA ALA A 120 -41.53 4.25 -48.21
C ALA A 120 -40.37 3.26 -48.06
N ASN A 121 -39.93 3.04 -46.82
CA ASN A 121 -38.83 2.15 -46.48
C ASN A 121 -39.01 1.67 -45.03
N MET A 122 -38.54 0.47 -44.71
CA MET A 122 -38.59 -0.11 -43.38
C MET A 122 -37.25 -0.78 -43.02
N TYR A 123 -36.73 -0.44 -41.83
CA TYR A 123 -35.59 -1.06 -41.18
C TYR A 123 -36.05 -1.89 -39.96
N GLY A 124 -35.53 -3.11 -39.82
CA GLY A 124 -35.90 -4.08 -38.78
C GLY A 124 -36.34 -5.43 -39.38
N PRO A 125 -36.84 -6.37 -38.57
CA PRO A 125 -37.13 -6.27 -37.13
C PRO A 125 -35.85 -6.22 -36.27
N VAL A 126 -35.81 -5.29 -35.31
CA VAL A 126 -34.71 -5.23 -34.32
C VAL A 126 -35.16 -5.97 -33.07
N VAL A 127 -34.41 -7.03 -32.73
CA VAL A 127 -34.64 -7.85 -31.53
C VAL A 127 -34.05 -7.14 -30.31
N SER A 128 -34.72 -7.27 -29.16
CA SER A 128 -34.22 -6.78 -27.89
C SER A 128 -33.10 -7.69 -27.39
N GLN A 129 -31.84 -7.26 -27.44
CA GLN A 129 -30.81 -7.86 -26.58
C GLN A 129 -30.91 -7.17 -25.21
N ASP A 130 -31.79 -7.68 -24.35
CA ASP A 130 -31.91 -7.18 -22.98
C ASP A 130 -30.74 -7.72 -22.13
N TYR A 131 -29.54 -7.14 -22.31
CA TYR A 131 -28.36 -7.37 -21.46
C TYR A 131 -28.66 -7.21 -19.96
N TRP A 132 -29.71 -6.46 -19.64
CA TRP A 132 -30.16 -6.12 -18.29
C TRP A 132 -31.33 -6.97 -17.80
N SER A 133 -31.75 -8.01 -18.53
CA SER A 133 -32.85 -8.90 -18.08
C SER A 133 -32.36 -10.01 -17.13
N GLU A 134 -31.05 -10.24 -17.04
CA GLU A 134 -30.39 -11.16 -16.11
C GLU A 134 -30.03 -10.44 -14.78
N VAL A 135 -31.00 -9.79 -14.14
CA VAL A 135 -30.74 -9.00 -12.91
C VAL A 135 -30.56 -9.92 -11.69
N GLU A 136 -29.44 -10.63 -11.63
CA GLU A 136 -28.85 -11.14 -10.38
C GLU A 136 -27.89 -10.11 -9.76
N ARG A 137 -27.82 -8.89 -10.33
CA ARG A 137 -26.94 -7.79 -9.85
C ARG A 137 -27.78 -6.75 -9.12
N TYR A 138 -27.72 -6.75 -7.80
CA TYR A 138 -28.60 -5.97 -6.93
C TYR A 138 -28.02 -4.59 -6.60
N THR A 139 -26.69 -4.43 -6.64
CA THR A 139 -26.00 -3.19 -6.24
C THR A 139 -25.46 -2.39 -7.43
N ILE A 140 -25.14 -1.10 -7.22
CA ILE A 140 -24.40 -0.31 -8.21
C ILE A 140 -23.00 -0.91 -8.41
N ARG A 141 -22.34 -1.32 -7.31
CA ARG A 141 -21.02 -1.97 -7.35
C ARG A 141 -20.99 -3.19 -8.26
N GLU A 142 -21.93 -4.12 -8.15
CA GLU A 142 -21.97 -5.32 -9.00
C GLU A 142 -22.21 -4.97 -10.48
N ARG A 143 -23.03 -3.95 -10.74
CA ARG A 143 -23.27 -3.47 -12.10
C ARG A 143 -22.03 -2.80 -12.69
N CYS A 144 -21.33 -1.97 -11.92
CA CYS A 144 -20.06 -1.38 -12.32
C CYS A 144 -18.99 -2.48 -12.52
N LYS A 145 -18.84 -3.42 -11.59
CA LYS A 145 -17.92 -4.56 -11.70
C LYS A 145 -18.14 -5.37 -12.99
N PHE A 146 -19.38 -5.52 -13.45
CA PHE A 146 -19.67 -6.16 -14.74
C PHE A 146 -19.22 -5.35 -15.97
N MET A 147 -19.21 -4.02 -15.87
CA MET A 147 -18.76 -3.12 -16.95
C MET A 147 -17.24 -3.01 -17.03
N PHE A 148 -16.51 -3.55 -16.07
CA PHE A 148 -15.06 -3.61 -16.08
C PHE A 148 -14.53 -4.39 -17.30
N ASN A 149 -13.64 -3.76 -18.08
CA ASN A 149 -13.04 -4.33 -19.30
C ASN A 149 -14.08 -4.87 -20.30
N ASN A 150 -15.21 -4.18 -20.43
CA ASN A 150 -16.34 -4.55 -21.28
C ASN A 150 -16.52 -3.53 -22.41
N GLU A 151 -16.68 -3.98 -23.66
CA GLU A 151 -16.92 -3.10 -24.80
C GLU A 151 -18.33 -2.50 -24.81
N LEU A 152 -19.29 -3.16 -24.15
CA LEU A 152 -20.67 -2.68 -24.06
C LEU A 152 -20.69 -1.27 -23.44
N LEU A 153 -21.23 -0.29 -24.15
CA LEU A 153 -21.33 1.11 -23.73
C LEU A 153 -19.98 1.82 -23.47
N SER A 154 -18.85 1.21 -23.82
CA SER A 154 -17.55 1.87 -23.72
C SER A 154 -17.46 3.04 -24.69
N ASP A 155 -16.96 4.18 -24.21
CA ASP A 155 -16.85 5.44 -24.93
C ASP A 155 -15.41 5.99 -24.94
N VAL A 156 -14.45 5.20 -24.41
CA VAL A 156 -13.01 5.45 -24.50
C VAL A 156 -12.22 4.14 -24.47
N LYS A 157 -11.05 4.12 -25.10
CA LYS A 157 -10.12 2.99 -25.12
C LYS A 157 -8.73 3.44 -24.66
N PHE A 158 -8.11 2.70 -23.75
CA PHE A 158 -6.74 2.96 -23.29
C PHE A 158 -5.77 2.00 -23.97
N VAL A 159 -4.71 2.52 -24.57
CA VAL A 159 -3.66 1.73 -25.20
C VAL A 159 -2.45 1.73 -24.28
N VAL A 160 -2.09 0.56 -23.76
CA VAL A 160 -1.07 0.38 -22.71
C VAL A 160 -0.06 -0.67 -23.17
N ARG A 161 1.21 -0.50 -22.77
CA ARG A 161 2.26 -1.49 -23.04
C ARG A 161 2.00 -2.79 -22.28
N ASP A 162 2.22 -3.90 -22.95
CA ASP A 162 2.13 -5.24 -22.39
C ASP A 162 3.52 -5.92 -22.44
N THR A 163 4.04 -6.24 -21.27
CA THR A 163 5.38 -6.84 -21.10
C THR A 163 5.39 -8.34 -21.37
N GLU A 164 4.24 -9.02 -21.22
CA GLU A 164 4.08 -10.46 -21.46
C GLU A 164 4.08 -10.82 -22.96
N GLY A 165 3.65 -9.91 -23.84
CA GLY A 165 3.61 -10.13 -25.29
C GLY A 165 4.89 -9.77 -26.05
N GLY A 166 5.99 -9.46 -25.35
CA GLY A 166 7.26 -8.98 -25.91
C GLY A 166 7.40 -7.45 -25.92
N SER A 167 8.63 -6.95 -26.13
CA SER A 167 9.05 -5.56 -25.86
C SER A 167 8.29 -4.43 -26.58
N GLU A 168 7.40 -4.73 -27.53
CA GLU A 168 6.59 -3.74 -28.27
C GLU A 168 5.09 -4.05 -28.31
N SER A 169 4.59 -5.05 -27.58
CA SER A 169 3.17 -5.38 -27.64
C SER A 169 2.31 -4.34 -26.90
N MET A 170 1.25 -3.86 -27.56
CA MET A 170 0.31 -2.88 -26.99
C MET A 170 -1.07 -3.55 -26.86
N LYS A 171 -1.69 -3.42 -25.69
CA LYS A 171 -3.05 -3.90 -25.40
C LYS A 171 -4.01 -2.73 -25.28
N THR A 172 -5.24 -2.96 -25.72
CA THR A 172 -6.33 -1.96 -25.65
C THR A 172 -7.33 -2.35 -24.58
N ILE A 173 -7.66 -1.42 -23.68
CA ILE A 173 -8.61 -1.60 -22.58
C ILE A 173 -9.83 -0.69 -22.83
N PRO A 174 -11.03 -1.24 -23.13
CA PRO A 174 -12.26 -0.44 -23.18
C PRO A 174 -12.65 0.06 -21.79
N ALA A 175 -13.11 1.31 -21.71
CA ALA A 175 -13.54 1.94 -20.46
C ALA A 175 -14.68 2.96 -20.69
N HIS A 176 -15.17 3.53 -19.59
CA HIS A 176 -16.33 4.41 -19.54
C HIS A 176 -15.94 5.75 -18.91
N LYS A 177 -15.96 6.84 -19.69
CA LYS A 177 -15.52 8.19 -19.28
C LYS A 177 -16.22 8.63 -17.99
N PHE A 178 -17.52 8.41 -17.88
CA PHE A 178 -18.30 8.77 -16.68
C PHE A 178 -17.80 8.06 -15.42
N VAL A 179 -17.61 6.74 -15.47
CA VAL A 179 -17.16 5.95 -14.31
C VAL A 179 -15.75 6.37 -13.87
N LEU A 180 -14.86 6.61 -14.83
CA LEU A 180 -13.50 7.08 -14.53
C LEU A 180 -13.51 8.49 -13.92
N ALA A 181 -14.31 9.40 -14.47
CA ALA A 181 -14.36 10.80 -14.06
C ALA A 181 -14.97 11.00 -12.67
N ILE A 182 -16.00 10.23 -12.28
CA ILE A 182 -16.56 10.33 -10.93
C ILE A 182 -15.60 9.78 -9.86
N SER A 183 -14.70 8.87 -10.24
CA SER A 183 -13.76 8.23 -9.31
C SER A 183 -12.44 8.99 -9.19
N SER A 184 -12.04 9.76 -10.21
CA SER A 184 -10.76 10.48 -10.22
C SER A 184 -10.92 11.90 -10.77
N PRO A 185 -10.47 12.93 -10.02
CA PRO A 185 -10.43 14.30 -10.54
C PRO A 185 -9.49 14.45 -11.75
N VAL A 186 -8.48 13.58 -11.90
CA VAL A 186 -7.62 13.58 -13.10
C VAL A 186 -8.39 13.11 -14.32
N PHE A 187 -9.16 12.02 -14.20
CA PHE A 187 -10.01 11.57 -15.31
C PHE A 187 -11.14 12.55 -15.60
N TYR A 188 -11.69 13.22 -14.58
CA TYR A 188 -12.64 14.30 -14.79
C TYR A 188 -12.03 15.41 -15.66
N ALA A 189 -10.86 15.92 -15.29
CA ALA A 189 -10.17 16.95 -16.06
C ALA A 189 -9.82 16.46 -17.49
N MET A 190 -9.41 15.20 -17.63
CA MET A 190 -9.08 14.58 -18.92
C MET A 190 -10.28 14.52 -19.87
N PHE A 191 -11.49 14.26 -19.38
CA PHE A 191 -12.66 14.02 -20.25
C PHE A 191 -13.69 15.15 -20.28
N TYR A 192 -13.76 15.94 -19.22
CA TYR A 192 -14.78 16.99 -19.05
C TYR A 192 -14.19 18.34 -18.65
N GLY A 193 -12.86 18.48 -18.61
CA GLY A 193 -12.18 19.75 -18.38
C GLY A 193 -12.20 20.69 -19.60
N GLU A 194 -11.73 21.92 -19.42
CA GLU A 194 -11.69 22.94 -20.48
C GLU A 194 -10.80 22.54 -21.68
N LEU A 195 -9.81 21.70 -21.43
CA LEU A 195 -8.90 21.13 -22.43
C LEU A 195 -9.08 19.60 -22.55
N ALA A 196 -10.34 19.14 -22.50
CA ALA A 196 -10.66 17.72 -22.55
C ALA A 196 -10.15 17.04 -23.83
N GLU A 197 -9.73 15.79 -23.67
CA GLU A 197 -9.32 14.92 -24.77
C GLU A 197 -10.50 14.60 -25.68
N THR A 198 -10.36 14.90 -26.96
CA THR A 198 -11.41 14.67 -27.97
C THR A 198 -11.28 13.30 -28.64
N LYS A 199 -10.20 12.57 -28.37
CA LYS A 199 -9.96 11.25 -28.97
C LYS A 199 -10.65 10.16 -28.17
N ASP A 200 -11.13 9.14 -28.88
CA ASP A 200 -11.72 7.95 -28.27
C ASP A 200 -10.65 6.92 -27.86
N PHE A 201 -9.37 7.21 -28.11
CA PHE A 201 -8.23 6.40 -27.67
C PHE A 201 -7.19 7.25 -26.92
N ILE A 202 -6.72 6.75 -25.78
CA ILE A 202 -5.73 7.39 -24.91
C ILE A 202 -4.50 6.47 -24.82
N ASN A 203 -3.34 6.96 -25.23
CA ASN A 203 -2.09 6.21 -25.13
C ASN A 203 -1.43 6.45 -23.77
N ILE A 204 -1.16 5.38 -23.03
CA ILE A 204 -0.45 5.44 -21.75
C ILE A 204 0.88 4.69 -21.89
N SER A 205 1.98 5.43 -21.78
CA SER A 205 3.34 4.90 -21.97
C SER A 205 4.11 4.67 -20.66
N ASP A 206 3.61 5.19 -19.55
CA ASP A 206 4.29 5.22 -18.26
C ASP A 206 3.73 4.19 -17.24
N CYS A 207 2.94 3.23 -17.72
CA CYS A 207 2.55 2.06 -16.94
C CYS A 207 2.38 0.82 -17.81
N GLU A 208 2.33 -0.34 -17.16
CA GLU A 208 2.08 -1.63 -17.77
C GLU A 208 0.60 -1.99 -17.67
N TYR A 209 0.20 -2.90 -18.57
CA TYR A 209 -1.16 -3.39 -18.69
C TYR A 209 -1.73 -3.88 -17.33
N GLN A 210 -0.99 -4.69 -16.57
CA GLN A 210 -1.49 -5.27 -15.32
C GLN A 210 -1.80 -4.21 -14.25
N GLY A 211 -0.89 -3.25 -14.03
CA GLY A 211 -1.13 -2.17 -13.07
C GLY A 211 -2.33 -1.29 -13.46
N MET A 212 -2.48 -0.99 -14.76
CA MET A 212 -3.65 -0.26 -15.26
C MET A 212 -4.94 -1.05 -15.08
N MET A 213 -4.88 -2.38 -15.25
CA MET A 213 -6.03 -3.26 -15.11
C MET A 213 -6.52 -3.29 -13.66
N GLU A 214 -5.61 -3.34 -12.69
CA GLU A 214 -5.95 -3.30 -11.26
C GLU A 214 -6.42 -1.92 -10.81
N LEU A 215 -5.87 -0.82 -11.35
CA LEU A 215 -6.41 0.53 -11.17
C LEU A 215 -7.88 0.59 -11.61
N PHE A 216 -8.19 0.09 -12.81
CA PHE A 216 -9.56 0.06 -13.32
C PHE A 216 -10.43 -0.92 -12.52
N ARG A 217 -9.89 -2.05 -12.05
CA ARG A 217 -10.67 -2.98 -11.21
C ARG A 217 -11.15 -2.24 -9.96
N PHE A 218 -10.24 -1.52 -9.32
CA PHE A 218 -10.54 -0.72 -8.16
C PHE A 218 -11.60 0.35 -8.46
N ILE A 219 -11.47 1.11 -9.56
CA ILE A 219 -12.45 2.13 -9.94
C ILE A 219 -13.87 1.56 -10.15
N TYR A 220 -13.98 0.34 -10.69
CA TYR A 220 -15.28 -0.26 -11.01
C TYR A 220 -15.88 -1.10 -9.87
N SER A 221 -15.09 -1.58 -8.91
CA SER A 221 -15.59 -2.50 -7.86
C SER A 221 -15.12 -2.22 -6.42
N ASP A 222 -14.24 -1.24 -6.20
CA ASP A 222 -13.47 -1.02 -4.97
C ASP A 222 -12.58 -2.21 -4.54
N GLU A 223 -12.35 -3.17 -5.45
CA GLU A 223 -11.51 -4.34 -5.22
C GLU A 223 -10.18 -4.20 -5.96
N VAL A 224 -9.11 -4.69 -5.35
CA VAL A 224 -7.77 -4.73 -5.95
C VAL A 224 -7.09 -6.03 -5.53
N THR A 225 -6.40 -6.67 -6.46
CA THR A 225 -5.55 -7.84 -6.18
C THR A 225 -4.11 -7.39 -6.25
N LEU A 226 -3.42 -7.30 -5.11
CA LEU A 226 -2.03 -6.86 -5.06
C LEU A 226 -1.07 -8.06 -4.97
N ASN A 227 0.09 -7.92 -5.59
CA ASN A 227 1.24 -8.82 -5.44
C ASN A 227 2.54 -8.00 -5.46
N ALA A 228 3.67 -8.64 -5.17
CA ALA A 228 4.97 -7.97 -5.07
C ALA A 228 5.42 -7.28 -6.37
N ASP A 229 5.05 -7.83 -7.54
CA ASP A 229 5.50 -7.33 -8.84
C ASP A 229 4.73 -6.08 -9.28
N ILE A 230 3.43 -5.99 -8.95
CA ILE A 230 2.56 -4.92 -9.45
C ILE A 230 2.31 -3.81 -8.43
N VAL A 231 2.48 -4.06 -7.12
CA VAL A 231 2.03 -3.12 -6.07
C VAL A 231 2.65 -1.73 -6.19
N MET A 232 3.93 -1.63 -6.57
CA MET A 232 4.59 -0.33 -6.76
C MET A 232 3.99 0.45 -7.94
N GLN A 233 3.67 -0.25 -9.03
CA GLN A 233 3.03 0.36 -10.19
C GLN A 233 1.59 0.79 -9.87
N VAL A 234 0.84 -0.02 -9.12
CA VAL A 234 -0.52 0.34 -8.68
C VAL A 234 -0.47 1.54 -7.73
N LEU A 235 0.50 1.60 -6.81
CA LEU A 235 0.71 2.75 -5.92
C LEU A 235 1.02 4.03 -6.72
N TYR A 236 1.91 3.94 -7.70
CA TYR A 236 2.20 5.03 -8.63
C TYR A 236 0.93 5.53 -9.32
N LEU A 237 0.13 4.62 -9.88
CA LEU A 237 -1.12 4.96 -10.56
C LEU A 237 -2.15 5.55 -9.60
N ALA A 238 -2.28 5.01 -8.39
CA ALA A 238 -3.19 5.52 -7.38
C ALA A 238 -2.87 6.97 -7.00
N LYS A 239 -1.58 7.30 -6.84
CA LYS A 239 -1.11 8.67 -6.64
C LYS A 239 -1.35 9.54 -7.87
N LYS A 240 -0.95 9.07 -9.06
CA LYS A 240 -1.10 9.79 -10.33
C LYS A 240 -2.54 10.17 -10.62
N TYR A 241 -3.49 9.26 -10.35
CA TYR A 241 -4.92 9.48 -10.59
C TYR A 241 -5.69 9.93 -9.34
N MET A 242 -5.00 10.29 -8.26
CA MET A 242 -5.59 10.81 -7.01
C MET A 242 -6.69 9.89 -6.42
N LEU A 243 -6.32 8.65 -6.11
CA LEU A 243 -7.19 7.65 -5.47
C LEU A 243 -6.67 7.26 -4.07
N PRO A 244 -6.97 8.04 -3.02
CA PRO A 244 -6.40 7.84 -1.68
C PRO A 244 -6.68 6.46 -1.09
N SER A 245 -7.90 5.95 -1.22
CA SER A 245 -8.25 4.62 -0.69
C SER A 245 -7.51 3.46 -1.37
N LEU A 246 -6.99 3.66 -2.59
CA LEU A 246 -6.11 2.68 -3.25
C LEU A 246 -4.66 2.84 -2.78
N VAL A 247 -4.21 4.08 -2.52
CA VAL A 247 -2.91 4.34 -1.87
C VAL A 247 -2.86 3.62 -0.53
N ASP A 248 -3.89 3.78 0.31
CA ASP A 248 -3.95 3.15 1.63
C ASP A 248 -3.78 1.63 1.51
N LYS A 249 -4.54 0.97 0.62
CA LYS A 249 -4.43 -0.48 0.38
C LYS A 249 -3.04 -0.91 -0.11
N CYS A 250 -2.41 -0.13 -0.99
CA CYS A 250 -1.05 -0.41 -1.46
C CYS A 250 -0.02 -0.26 -0.34
N THR A 251 -0.11 0.79 0.48
CA THR A 251 0.81 1.03 1.61
C THR A 251 0.64 0.01 2.72
N GLU A 252 -0.59 -0.44 2.99
CA GLU A 252 -0.90 -1.52 3.92
C GLU A 252 -0.25 -2.83 3.47
N TYR A 253 -0.48 -3.24 2.21
CA TYR A 253 0.14 -4.43 1.63
C TYR A 253 1.66 -4.37 1.70
N LEU A 254 2.26 -3.23 1.33
CA LEU A 254 3.71 -3.04 1.39
C LEU A 254 4.23 -3.14 2.82
N GLY A 255 3.52 -2.56 3.79
CA GLY A 255 3.89 -2.60 5.20
C GLY A 255 3.78 -4.00 5.82
N GLU A 256 2.78 -4.79 5.44
CA GLU A 256 2.59 -6.17 5.91
C GLU A 256 3.63 -7.15 5.35
N ASN A 257 4.11 -6.88 4.13
CA ASN A 257 5.05 -7.74 3.41
C ASN A 257 6.48 -7.16 3.38
N LEU A 258 6.77 -6.16 4.23
CA LEU A 258 8.07 -5.51 4.28
C LEU A 258 9.10 -6.36 5.04
N ASP A 259 10.23 -6.65 4.40
CA ASP A 259 11.31 -7.42 5.01
C ASP A 259 12.71 -6.95 4.55
N ALA A 260 13.76 -7.57 5.08
CA ALA A 260 15.14 -7.21 4.78
C ALA A 260 15.52 -7.42 3.30
N SER A 261 14.84 -8.31 2.57
CA SER A 261 15.12 -8.62 1.17
C SER A 261 14.58 -7.55 0.21
N ASN A 262 13.46 -6.93 0.55
CA ASN A 262 12.77 -5.98 -0.33
C ASN A 262 12.84 -4.51 0.13
N VAL A 263 13.29 -4.23 1.36
CA VAL A 263 13.24 -2.87 1.96
C VAL A 263 13.95 -1.80 1.12
N PHE A 264 15.03 -2.14 0.42
CA PHE A 264 15.76 -1.20 -0.42
C PHE A 264 15.08 -0.86 -1.74
N HIS A 265 14.13 -1.69 -2.19
CA HIS A 265 13.24 -1.35 -3.30
C HIS A 265 12.05 -0.50 -2.83
N VAL A 266 11.52 -0.77 -1.63
CA VAL A 266 10.34 -0.07 -1.10
C VAL A 266 10.67 1.35 -0.61
N LEU A 267 11.80 1.52 0.09
CA LEU A 267 12.15 2.80 0.73
C LEU A 267 12.23 3.99 -0.24
N PRO A 268 12.91 3.90 -1.41
CA PRO A 268 12.96 5.01 -2.36
C PRO A 268 11.57 5.41 -2.87
N GLU A 269 10.70 4.43 -3.16
CA GLU A 269 9.34 4.69 -3.62
C GLU A 269 8.48 5.32 -2.51
N ALA A 270 8.59 4.83 -1.27
CA ALA A 270 7.92 5.41 -0.12
C ALA A 270 8.35 6.88 0.11
N GLN A 271 9.62 7.19 -0.06
CA GLN A 271 10.15 8.57 0.01
C GLN A 271 9.61 9.45 -1.13
N LYS A 272 9.61 8.92 -2.36
CA LYS A 272 9.12 9.60 -3.56
C LYS A 272 7.63 9.96 -3.47
N TYR A 273 6.82 9.12 -2.84
CA TYR A 273 5.38 9.35 -2.65
C TYR A 273 5.00 10.01 -1.32
N GLU A 274 6.01 10.40 -0.52
CA GLU A 274 5.88 11.07 0.78
C GLU A 274 5.10 10.25 1.83
N GLU A 275 5.20 8.91 1.76
CA GLU A 275 4.53 7.98 2.68
C GLU A 275 5.34 7.81 3.97
N LYS A 276 5.21 8.76 4.91
CA LYS A 276 6.01 8.84 6.14
C LYS A 276 5.96 7.56 6.98
N ASP A 277 4.77 7.00 7.21
CA ASP A 277 4.60 5.81 8.03
C ASP A 277 5.30 4.59 7.42
N LEU A 278 5.28 4.47 6.09
CA LEU A 278 5.98 3.41 5.37
C LEU A 278 7.50 3.63 5.40
N VAL A 279 7.96 4.87 5.25
CA VAL A 279 9.38 5.23 5.38
C VAL A 279 9.93 4.87 6.76
N ASP A 280 9.18 5.17 7.83
CA ASP A 280 9.60 4.86 9.20
C ASP A 280 9.65 3.34 9.44
N LYS A 281 8.69 2.58 8.88
CA LYS A 281 8.73 1.11 8.88
C LYS A 281 9.95 0.58 8.13
N CYS A 282 10.28 1.12 6.96
CA CYS A 282 11.47 0.75 6.20
C CYS A 282 12.75 0.96 7.00
N TRP A 283 12.92 2.13 7.63
CA TRP A 283 14.08 2.38 8.47
C TRP A 283 14.15 1.47 9.69
N THR A 284 13.01 1.14 10.29
CA THR A 284 12.93 0.18 11.40
C THR A 284 13.40 -1.21 10.97
N VAL A 285 13.01 -1.68 9.78
CA VAL A 285 13.44 -2.96 9.23
C VAL A 285 14.95 -2.94 8.92
N ILE A 286 15.45 -1.87 8.28
CA ILE A 286 16.90 -1.70 8.01
C ILE A 286 17.70 -1.72 9.31
N ASP A 287 17.27 -0.99 10.32
CA ASP A 287 17.99 -0.90 11.58
C ASP A 287 17.97 -2.22 12.36
N LYS A 288 16.84 -2.95 12.34
CA LYS A 288 16.67 -4.21 13.08
C LYS A 288 17.34 -5.40 12.40
N HIS A 289 17.20 -5.49 11.07
CA HIS A 289 17.66 -6.61 10.24
C HIS A 289 18.83 -6.20 9.33
N GLY A 290 19.67 -5.27 9.77
CA GLY A 290 20.75 -4.66 8.97
C GLY A 290 21.68 -5.68 8.31
N ASN A 291 22.10 -6.72 9.03
CA ASN A 291 22.94 -7.81 8.49
C ASN A 291 22.32 -8.54 7.29
N GLU A 292 21.00 -8.78 7.31
CA GLU A 292 20.29 -9.43 6.20
C GLU A 292 20.05 -8.42 5.07
N ALA A 293 19.68 -7.19 5.43
CA ALA A 293 19.35 -6.15 4.47
C ALA A 293 20.55 -5.81 3.58
N VAL A 294 21.73 -5.56 4.15
CA VAL A 294 22.92 -5.19 3.36
C VAL A 294 23.44 -6.30 2.45
N LYS A 295 22.96 -7.55 2.65
CA LYS A 295 23.29 -8.71 1.81
C LYS A 295 22.26 -8.96 0.70
N SER A 296 21.13 -8.25 0.72
CA SER A 296 20.12 -8.35 -0.32
C SER A 296 20.66 -7.88 -1.68
N ASP A 297 20.16 -8.46 -2.76
CA ASP A 297 20.48 -8.03 -4.12
C ASP A 297 20.06 -6.57 -4.37
N ALA A 298 19.00 -6.14 -3.68
CA ALA A 298 18.48 -4.78 -3.70
C ALA A 298 19.51 -3.73 -3.24
N PHE A 299 20.33 -4.06 -2.23
CA PHE A 299 21.32 -3.14 -1.66
C PHE A 299 22.33 -2.65 -2.70
N VAL A 300 22.75 -3.49 -3.64
CA VAL A 300 23.75 -3.15 -4.66
C VAL A 300 23.25 -2.06 -5.61
N THR A 301 21.93 -1.91 -5.73
CA THR A 301 21.29 -0.97 -6.66
C THR A 301 20.90 0.38 -6.06
N ILE A 302 21.12 0.59 -4.77
CA ILE A 302 20.71 1.82 -4.09
C ILE A 302 21.52 3.03 -4.56
N GLU A 303 20.90 4.21 -4.50
CA GLU A 303 21.60 5.47 -4.73
C GLU A 303 22.66 5.76 -3.66
N ILE A 304 23.74 6.43 -4.05
CA ILE A 304 24.81 6.84 -3.12
C ILE A 304 24.28 7.70 -1.97
N SER A 305 23.26 8.51 -2.23
CA SER A 305 22.59 9.36 -1.23
C SER A 305 21.95 8.53 -0.10
N LEU A 306 21.38 7.37 -0.44
CA LEU A 306 20.79 6.44 0.52
C LEU A 306 21.88 5.65 1.26
N LEU A 307 22.94 5.24 0.54
CA LEU A 307 24.09 4.56 1.13
C LEU A 307 24.77 5.43 2.20
N GLU A 308 24.99 6.72 1.91
CA GLU A 308 25.53 7.67 2.89
C GLU A 308 24.67 7.73 4.15
N LYS A 309 23.36 7.93 3.99
CA LYS A 309 22.41 7.99 5.11
C LYS A 309 22.44 6.71 5.93
N LEU A 310 22.55 5.54 5.30
CA LEU A 310 22.59 4.26 5.99
C LEU A 310 23.85 4.08 6.83
N ILE A 311 25.03 4.43 6.29
CA ILE A 311 26.32 4.23 6.97
C ILE A 311 26.50 5.21 8.13
N GLU A 312 25.87 6.38 8.11
CA GLU A 312 25.91 7.33 9.23
C GLU A 312 25.11 6.86 10.47
N ARG A 313 24.20 5.89 10.34
CA ARG A 313 23.26 5.52 11.41
C ARG A 313 23.90 4.71 12.54
N ASP A 314 23.93 5.27 13.74
CA ASP A 314 24.31 4.55 14.97
C ASP A 314 23.36 3.38 15.30
N SER A 315 22.10 3.43 14.83
CA SER A 315 21.05 2.45 15.09
C SER A 315 21.12 1.17 14.25
N LEU A 316 21.97 1.15 13.22
CA LEU A 316 22.06 0.04 12.28
C LEU A 316 22.66 -1.21 12.95
N ASN A 317 21.88 -2.30 13.04
CA ASN A 317 22.30 -3.58 13.60
C ASN A 317 23.04 -4.43 12.55
N VAL A 318 24.33 -4.11 12.35
CA VAL A 318 25.21 -4.81 11.41
C VAL A 318 26.62 -4.90 11.98
N ALA A 319 27.30 -6.02 11.72
CA ALA A 319 28.72 -6.12 12.01
C ALA A 319 29.51 -5.23 11.03
N GLU A 320 30.45 -4.42 11.51
CA GLU A 320 31.15 -3.47 10.64
C GLU A 320 31.90 -4.14 9.48
N LEU A 321 32.43 -5.35 9.70
CA LEU A 321 33.01 -6.14 8.62
C LEU A 321 32.00 -6.44 7.50
N GLU A 322 30.78 -6.84 7.87
CA GLU A 322 29.73 -7.18 6.91
C GLU A 322 29.22 -5.93 6.18
N LEU A 323 29.14 -4.80 6.89
CA LEU A 323 28.83 -3.50 6.28
C LEU A 323 29.91 -3.12 5.26
N PHE A 324 31.20 -3.23 5.60
CA PHE A 324 32.28 -2.95 4.66
C PHE A 324 32.23 -3.85 3.42
N LYS A 325 32.01 -5.17 3.58
CA LYS A 325 31.87 -6.10 2.44
C LYS A 325 30.73 -5.69 1.51
N ALA A 326 29.59 -5.28 2.07
CA ALA A 326 28.45 -4.81 1.29
C ALA A 326 28.79 -3.51 0.53
N VAL A 327 29.47 -2.56 1.18
CA VAL A 327 29.94 -1.30 0.56
C VAL A 327 30.96 -1.55 -0.55
N ASP A 328 31.92 -2.46 -0.36
CA ASP A 328 32.88 -2.85 -1.40
C ASP A 328 32.17 -3.50 -2.60
N CYS A 329 31.16 -4.33 -2.34
CA CYS A 329 30.34 -4.94 -3.39
C CYS A 329 29.56 -3.88 -4.19
N TRP A 330 28.93 -2.92 -3.49
CA TRP A 330 28.24 -1.78 -4.11
C TRP A 330 29.20 -0.94 -4.96
N ALA A 331 30.39 -0.62 -4.44
CA ALA A 331 31.40 0.16 -5.17
C ALA A 331 31.87 -0.55 -6.44
N ARG A 332 32.07 -1.89 -6.36
CA ARG A 332 32.43 -2.71 -7.52
C ARG A 332 31.32 -2.69 -8.58
N TYR A 333 30.06 -2.84 -8.19
CA TYR A 333 28.93 -2.78 -9.12
C TYR A 333 28.82 -1.41 -9.82
N GLU A 334 28.99 -0.31 -9.08
CA GLU A 334 28.99 1.04 -9.66
C GLU A 334 30.20 1.29 -10.58
N CYS A 335 31.38 0.70 -10.31
CA CYS A 335 32.49 0.70 -11.26
C CYS A 335 32.11 -0.03 -12.56
N GLU A 336 31.55 -1.23 -12.46
CA GLU A 336 31.13 -2.05 -13.61
C GLU A 336 30.08 -1.34 -14.47
N LYS A 337 29.05 -0.77 -13.84
CA LYS A 337 28.00 0.04 -14.49
C LYS A 337 28.56 1.25 -15.24
N LYS A 338 29.66 1.83 -14.76
CA LYS A 338 30.36 2.98 -15.39
C LYS A 338 31.49 2.55 -16.33
N ASN A 339 31.66 1.24 -16.59
CA ASN A 339 32.76 0.66 -17.38
C ASN A 339 34.16 1.06 -16.86
N LEU A 340 34.34 1.14 -15.55
CA LEU A 340 35.61 1.43 -14.89
C LEU A 340 36.22 0.16 -14.28
N ALA A 341 37.56 0.08 -14.26
CA ALA A 341 38.26 -0.98 -13.54
C ALA A 341 37.98 -0.88 -12.03
N ALA A 342 37.65 -2.02 -11.40
CA ALA A 342 37.29 -2.10 -9.98
C ALA A 342 38.52 -2.07 -9.05
N GLU A 343 39.44 -1.13 -9.29
CA GLU A 343 40.63 -0.88 -8.47
C GLU A 343 40.29 -0.09 -7.20
N GLY A 344 41.09 -0.25 -6.14
CA GLY A 344 40.83 0.36 -4.83
C GLY A 344 40.72 1.89 -4.85
N SER A 345 41.61 2.55 -5.59
CA SER A 345 41.60 4.02 -5.76
C SER A 345 40.34 4.53 -6.48
N VAL A 346 39.84 3.78 -7.46
CA VAL A 346 38.62 4.10 -8.21
C VAL A 346 37.40 3.90 -7.31
N LYS A 347 37.34 2.78 -6.58
CA LYS A 347 36.27 2.51 -5.59
C LYS A 347 36.19 3.61 -4.55
N ARG A 348 37.32 4.05 -4.00
CA ARG A 348 37.37 5.17 -3.05
C ARG A 348 36.80 6.45 -3.65
N ARG A 349 37.15 6.78 -4.89
CA ARG A 349 36.63 7.97 -5.58
C ARG A 349 35.11 7.90 -5.79
N ILE A 350 34.55 6.72 -6.06
CA ILE A 350 33.10 6.54 -6.23
C ILE A 350 32.38 6.62 -4.89
N LEU A 351 32.91 5.98 -3.84
CA LEU A 351 32.34 6.01 -2.49
C LEU A 351 32.43 7.41 -1.87
N GLY A 352 33.47 8.16 -2.19
CA GLY A 352 33.75 9.46 -1.59
C GLY A 352 34.26 9.38 -0.15
N GLU A 353 34.91 10.44 0.30
CA GLU A 353 35.55 10.49 1.63
C GLU A 353 34.54 10.39 2.78
N LYS A 354 33.32 10.87 2.56
CA LYS A 354 32.26 10.88 3.57
C LYS A 354 31.87 9.45 3.98
N ILE A 355 31.66 8.56 3.01
CA ILE A 355 31.36 7.15 3.27
C ILE A 355 32.54 6.47 3.97
N ILE A 356 33.74 6.62 3.42
CA ILE A 356 34.95 5.96 3.95
C ILE A 356 35.21 6.34 5.41
N ARG A 357 35.07 7.62 5.76
CA ARG A 357 35.24 8.09 7.15
C ARG A 357 34.14 7.64 8.11
N SER A 358 32.97 7.28 7.57
CA SER A 358 31.83 6.82 8.36
C SER A 358 31.88 5.32 8.68
N ILE A 359 32.73 4.55 7.98
CA ILE A 359 33.00 3.14 8.29
C ILE A 359 33.92 3.05 9.50
N ARG A 360 33.56 2.22 10.48
CA ARG A 360 34.22 2.15 11.78
C ARG A 360 35.26 1.03 11.81
N PHE A 361 36.29 1.17 10.97
CA PHE A 361 37.40 0.21 10.90
C PHE A 361 38.04 -0.14 12.25
N PRO A 362 38.21 0.79 13.22
CA PRO A 362 38.78 0.47 14.54
C PRO A 362 37.99 -0.55 15.37
N VAL A 363 36.71 -0.78 15.03
CA VAL A 363 35.82 -1.72 15.73
C VAL A 363 35.94 -3.15 15.20
N MET A 364 36.56 -3.34 14.02
CA MET A 364 36.76 -4.66 13.42
C MET A 364 37.87 -5.44 14.14
N GLU A 365 37.84 -6.77 14.05
CA GLU A 365 38.99 -7.57 14.49
C GLU A 365 40.18 -7.41 13.53
N GLU A 366 41.40 -7.32 14.06
CA GLU A 366 42.62 -7.11 13.25
C GLU A 366 42.76 -8.16 12.13
N ARG A 367 42.51 -9.43 12.44
CA ARG A 367 42.60 -10.54 11.47
C ARG A 367 41.61 -10.37 10.32
N GLU A 368 40.41 -9.90 10.63
CA GLU A 368 39.37 -9.66 9.64
C GLU A 368 39.69 -8.43 8.79
N PHE A 369 40.18 -7.37 9.42
CA PHE A 369 40.62 -6.15 8.74
C PHE A 369 41.72 -6.44 7.71
N VAL A 370 42.78 -7.15 8.12
CA VAL A 370 43.89 -7.50 7.21
C VAL A 370 43.37 -8.34 6.04
N LYS A 371 42.54 -9.36 6.32
CA LYS A 371 42.07 -10.29 5.29
C LYS A 371 41.06 -9.69 4.30
N PHE A 372 40.18 -8.80 4.76
CA PHE A 372 39.03 -8.37 3.96
C PHE A 372 39.07 -6.91 3.55
N VAL A 373 39.78 -6.04 4.27
CA VAL A 373 39.84 -4.59 4.02
C VAL A 373 41.15 -4.20 3.34
N LEU A 374 42.28 -4.65 3.88
CA LEU A 374 43.61 -4.19 3.46
C LEU A 374 43.90 -4.52 1.98
N ASP A 375 43.58 -5.76 1.57
CA ASP A 375 43.78 -6.26 0.20
C ASP A 375 42.87 -5.57 -0.86
N ARG A 376 41.90 -4.76 -0.42
CA ARG A 376 41.00 -4.02 -1.34
C ARG A 376 41.57 -2.69 -1.79
N GLU A 377 42.65 -2.21 -1.17
CA GLU A 377 43.33 -0.95 -1.51
C GLU A 377 42.41 0.29 -1.54
N ILE A 378 41.29 0.25 -0.82
CA ILE A 378 40.35 1.38 -0.67
C ILE A 378 40.94 2.43 0.31
N LEU A 379 41.65 1.96 1.33
CA LEU A 379 42.37 2.81 2.26
C LEU A 379 43.68 3.31 1.63
N THR A 380 44.03 4.55 1.90
CA THR A 380 45.35 5.07 1.51
C THR A 380 46.45 4.33 2.26
N PRO A 381 47.68 4.24 1.72
CA PRO A 381 48.80 3.58 2.42
C PRO A 381 49.05 4.16 3.81
N LYS A 382 48.84 5.47 4.00
CA LYS A 382 48.98 6.14 5.30
C LYS A 382 47.90 5.71 6.29
N GLU A 383 46.63 5.65 5.87
CA GLU A 383 45.52 5.19 6.70
C GLU A 383 45.68 3.71 7.09
N ALA A 384 46.03 2.86 6.12
CA ALA A 384 46.31 1.45 6.35
C ALA A 384 47.44 1.26 7.38
N TYR A 385 48.54 2.00 7.24
CA TYR A 385 49.65 1.99 8.19
C TYR A 385 49.23 2.46 9.60
N ASN A 386 48.42 3.52 9.68
CA ASN A 386 47.89 4.03 10.95
C ASN A 386 46.93 3.03 11.62
N MET A 387 46.08 2.35 10.84
CA MET A 387 45.22 1.28 11.34
C MET A 387 46.03 0.12 11.93
N MET A 388 47.11 -0.30 11.26
CA MET A 388 48.00 -1.34 11.81
C MET A 388 48.66 -0.90 13.12
N LYS A 389 49.10 0.35 13.23
CA LYS A 389 49.62 0.90 14.50
C LYS A 389 48.55 0.93 15.59
N TYR A 390 47.31 1.23 15.24
CA TYR A 390 46.18 1.25 16.16
C TYR A 390 45.90 -0.15 16.73
N PHE A 391 45.77 -1.17 15.88
CA PHE A 391 45.55 -2.56 16.35
C PHE A 391 46.69 -3.07 17.25
N ASN A 392 47.91 -2.63 17.00
CA ASN A 392 49.08 -3.00 17.82
C ASN A 392 49.26 -2.12 19.07
N GLY A 393 48.40 -1.11 19.31
CA GLY A 393 48.49 -0.22 20.47
C GLY A 393 49.67 0.75 20.46
N VAL A 394 50.25 1.03 19.28
CA VAL A 394 51.46 1.86 19.11
C VAL A 394 51.15 3.22 18.47
N LEU A 395 49.88 3.50 18.17
CA LEU A 395 49.48 4.78 17.58
C LEU A 395 49.61 5.93 18.61
N SER A 396 50.36 6.97 18.26
CA SER A 396 50.70 8.09 19.15
C SER A 396 49.80 9.32 19.01
N HIS A 397 48.77 9.26 18.14
CA HIS A 397 47.81 10.33 17.90
C HIS A 397 46.41 9.75 17.66
N PRO A 398 45.33 10.55 17.77
CA PRO A 398 43.98 10.09 17.47
C PRO A 398 43.86 9.52 16.05
N ILE A 399 43.02 8.49 15.89
CA ILE A 399 42.76 7.89 14.59
C ILE A 399 41.70 8.68 13.83
N GLU A 400 41.76 8.66 12.49
CA GLU A 400 40.88 9.45 11.63
C GLU A 400 39.47 8.82 11.45
N PHE A 401 39.23 7.64 12.03
CA PHE A 401 38.00 6.87 11.93
C PHE A 401 37.25 6.80 13.25
N VAL A 402 35.93 6.59 13.19
CA VAL A 402 35.09 6.49 14.39
C VAL A 402 35.40 5.19 15.15
N GLU A 403 35.76 5.32 16.43
CA GLU A 403 36.11 4.19 17.31
C GLU A 403 34.89 3.57 18.03
N LYS A 404 33.76 4.28 18.04
CA LYS A 404 32.55 3.85 18.75
C LYS A 404 31.79 2.78 17.96
N LYS A 405 31.62 1.58 18.53
CA LYS A 405 30.72 0.55 17.97
C LYS A 405 29.30 1.09 17.77
N ARG A 406 28.64 0.69 16.67
CA ARG A 406 27.22 0.99 16.45
C ARG A 406 26.41 0.49 17.64
N THR A 407 25.55 1.35 18.16
CA THR A 407 24.74 1.03 19.33
C THR A 407 23.60 0.07 18.97
N GLY A 408 23.26 -0.04 17.69
CA GLY A 408 22.06 -0.77 17.26
C GLY A 408 20.79 -0.05 17.70
N LEU A 409 19.64 -0.67 17.45
CA LEU A 409 18.35 -0.13 17.87
C LEU A 409 18.25 -0.18 19.40
N LEU A 410 18.37 0.99 20.04
CA LEU A 410 18.13 1.16 21.47
C LEU A 410 16.67 0.90 21.79
N ARG A 411 16.44 0.11 22.82
CA ARG A 411 15.13 -0.31 23.29
C ARG A 411 15.01 0.08 24.75
N ARG A 412 13.83 0.57 25.15
CA ARG A 412 13.51 0.84 26.55
C ARG A 412 12.42 -0.10 27.00
N LEU A 413 12.75 -0.95 27.96
CA LEU A 413 11.75 -1.74 28.67
C LEU A 413 11.18 -0.89 29.79
N CYS A 414 9.88 -0.64 29.77
CA CYS A 414 9.15 -0.19 30.96
C CYS A 414 8.52 -1.39 31.66
N ARG A 415 8.70 -1.49 33.00
CA ARG A 415 8.24 -2.67 33.75
C ARG A 415 6.86 -2.54 34.39
N PHE A 416 6.28 -1.34 34.42
CA PHE A 416 5.06 -1.03 35.17
C PHE A 416 3.84 -0.85 34.27
N ALA A 417 2.64 -1.06 34.81
CA ALA A 417 1.38 -0.79 34.10
C ALA A 417 0.89 0.65 34.30
N SER A 418 1.29 1.29 35.40
CA SER A 418 0.85 2.64 35.76
C SER A 418 1.88 3.35 36.64
N ILE A 419 1.66 4.64 36.86
CA ILE A 419 2.50 5.52 37.67
C ILE A 419 1.66 6.15 38.78
N ALA A 420 2.28 6.39 39.94
CA ALA A 420 1.66 7.11 41.04
C ALA A 420 2.54 8.25 41.53
N ASN A 421 1.87 9.31 41.97
CA ASN A 421 2.49 10.39 42.71
C ASN A 421 2.48 10.07 44.21
N GLY A 422 3.47 10.58 44.93
CA GLY A 422 3.71 10.23 46.33
C GLY A 422 2.64 10.66 47.34
N LEU A 423 1.47 11.18 46.92
CA LEU A 423 0.40 11.64 47.80
C LEU A 423 -0.51 10.51 48.31
N HIS A 424 -0.47 9.31 47.71
CA HIS A 424 -1.35 8.19 48.04
C HIS A 424 -0.63 6.99 48.70
N TYR A 425 0.53 7.19 49.31
CA TYR A 425 1.22 6.10 50.01
C TYR A 425 0.83 5.99 51.49
N SER A 426 0.46 4.77 51.85
CA SER A 426 0.36 4.25 53.21
C SER A 426 1.54 4.64 54.10
N THR A 427 1.26 4.77 55.39
CA THR A 427 2.06 5.22 56.54
C THR A 427 3.43 4.58 56.79
N THR A 428 4.05 3.89 55.83
CA THR A 428 5.40 3.29 55.94
C THR A 428 6.53 4.17 55.38
N TYR A 429 6.22 5.26 54.69
CA TYR A 429 7.22 6.08 53.98
C TYR A 429 7.52 7.45 54.61
N PHE A 430 7.04 7.71 55.83
CA PHE A 430 7.34 8.95 56.54
C PHE A 430 7.60 8.73 58.04
N ARG A 431 8.88 8.76 58.41
CA ARG A 431 9.29 9.30 59.71
C ARG A 431 10.31 10.42 59.44
N PRO A 432 10.03 11.67 59.85
CA PRO A 432 10.98 12.75 59.66
C PRO A 432 12.16 12.58 60.61
N ARG A 433 13.37 12.80 60.08
CA ARG A 433 14.64 12.97 60.80
C ARG A 433 15.12 11.76 61.63
N ARG A 434 15.80 10.82 60.98
CA ARG A 434 17.04 10.14 61.46
C ARG A 434 17.60 9.19 60.39
N THR A 435 18.74 9.55 59.81
CA THR A 435 19.90 8.67 59.52
C THR A 435 19.65 7.25 58.96
N ILE A 436 18.74 7.03 58.01
CA ILE A 436 18.68 5.77 57.25
C ILE A 436 18.53 6.10 55.76
N SER A 437 19.62 5.89 55.02
CA SER A 437 19.62 5.86 53.55
C SER A 437 18.86 4.60 53.11
N PHE A 438 17.65 4.76 52.59
CA PHE A 438 16.91 3.65 51.99
C PHE A 438 17.55 3.27 50.65
N VAL A 439 17.56 1.98 50.35
CA VAL A 439 18.16 1.43 49.12
C VAL A 439 17.03 0.77 48.33
N ASP A 440 16.90 1.14 47.06
CA ASP A 440 16.02 0.47 46.12
C ASP A 440 16.81 -0.65 45.44
N SER A 441 16.32 -1.88 45.50
CA SER A 441 16.99 -3.04 44.91
C SER A 441 16.04 -3.84 44.01
N ILE A 442 16.56 -4.37 42.90
CA ILE A 442 15.83 -5.33 42.07
C ILE A 442 16.82 -6.29 41.40
N VAL A 443 16.44 -7.56 41.27
CA VAL A 443 17.20 -8.56 40.53
C VAL A 443 16.58 -8.72 39.15
N LEU A 444 17.41 -8.63 38.11
CA LEU A 444 17.01 -8.76 36.71
C LEU A 444 17.79 -9.91 36.06
N SER A 445 17.09 -10.75 35.30
CA SER A 445 17.68 -11.72 34.37
C SER A 445 16.99 -11.64 33.01
N VAL A 446 17.71 -11.96 31.94
CA VAL A 446 17.23 -11.89 30.55
C VAL A 446 17.42 -13.22 29.83
N ASP A 447 16.54 -13.59 28.90
CA ASP A 447 16.67 -14.84 28.13
C ASP A 447 17.72 -14.77 27.00
N LYS A 448 18.08 -13.56 26.57
CA LYS A 448 19.05 -13.27 25.51
C LYS A 448 20.10 -12.29 26.02
N GLU A 449 21.32 -12.41 25.49
CA GLU A 449 22.40 -11.47 25.82
C GLU A 449 22.05 -10.06 25.35
N ILE A 450 22.16 -9.08 26.26
CA ILE A 450 21.90 -7.67 25.96
C ILE A 450 23.05 -6.78 26.46
N GLU A 451 23.15 -5.59 25.89
CA GLU A 451 24.05 -4.55 26.34
C GLU A 451 23.26 -3.39 26.94
N LEU A 452 23.32 -3.26 28.28
CA LEU A 452 22.63 -2.22 29.03
C LEU A 452 23.41 -0.89 28.95
N LYS A 453 22.71 0.19 28.60
CA LYS A 453 23.27 1.53 28.40
C LYS A 453 22.89 2.51 29.50
N SER A 454 21.63 2.51 29.91
CA SER A 454 21.15 3.41 30.96
C SER A 454 19.99 2.79 31.75
N VAL A 455 19.80 3.28 32.97
CA VAL A 455 18.66 2.94 33.81
C VAL A 455 17.93 4.23 34.14
N ARG A 456 16.65 4.31 33.77
CA ARG A 456 15.78 5.44 34.10
C ARG A 456 15.16 5.24 35.46
N LEU A 457 15.27 6.27 36.28
CA LEU A 457 14.65 6.33 37.60
C LEU A 457 13.54 7.37 37.60
N PHE A 458 12.52 7.14 38.43
CA PHE A 458 11.49 8.14 38.65
C PHE A 458 12.02 9.33 39.45
N GLY A 459 11.54 10.52 39.12
CA GLY A 459 11.85 11.78 39.76
C GLY A 459 10.57 12.58 40.02
N SER A 460 10.71 13.89 40.14
CA SER A 460 9.60 14.82 40.28
C SER A 460 9.93 16.13 39.59
N GLU A 461 8.90 16.89 39.26
CA GLU A 461 9.00 18.10 38.45
C GLU A 461 10.05 19.08 38.99
N ASN A 462 11.02 19.44 38.13
CA ASN A 462 12.06 20.44 38.39
C ASN A 462 12.94 20.19 39.63
N ASN A 463 13.10 18.93 40.05
CA ASN A 463 13.93 18.57 41.19
C ASN A 463 15.24 17.88 40.77
N GLU A 464 16.26 18.04 41.62
CA GLU A 464 17.55 17.37 41.49
C GLU A 464 17.69 16.24 42.50
N TYR A 465 18.37 15.18 42.08
CA TYR A 465 18.57 13.95 42.83
C TYR A 465 20.04 13.58 42.85
N SER A 466 20.59 13.32 44.03
CA SER A 466 21.91 12.69 44.16
C SER A 466 21.75 11.18 44.19
N VAL A 467 22.37 10.50 43.23
CA VAL A 467 22.12 9.07 43.00
C VAL A 467 23.42 8.30 42.93
N THR A 468 23.44 7.13 43.55
CA THR A 468 24.49 6.11 43.39
C THR A 468 23.84 4.79 42.99
N LEU A 469 24.11 4.35 41.74
CA LEU A 469 23.64 3.09 41.15
C LEU A 469 24.78 2.07 41.10
N ASN A 470 24.54 0.87 41.62
CA ASN A 470 25.42 -0.28 41.53
C ASN A 470 24.74 -1.39 40.75
N VAL A 471 25.47 -2.02 39.83
CA VAL A 471 25.06 -3.26 39.17
C VAL A 471 26.05 -4.37 39.54
N THR A 472 25.56 -5.43 40.16
CA THR A 472 26.37 -6.57 40.61
C THR A 472 25.92 -7.85 39.93
N ASP A 473 26.88 -8.62 39.43
CA ASP A 473 26.68 -10.02 39.07
C ASP A 473 26.56 -10.84 40.36
N ILE A 474 25.41 -11.51 40.56
CA ILE A 474 25.14 -12.26 41.78
C ILE A 474 25.95 -13.57 41.84
N ALA A 475 26.18 -14.20 40.69
CA ALA A 475 26.90 -15.47 40.63
C ALA A 475 28.40 -15.28 40.86
N ALA A 476 28.96 -14.20 40.28
CA ALA A 476 30.38 -13.86 40.41
C ALA A 476 30.71 -13.02 41.67
N ASP A 477 29.68 -12.55 42.39
CA ASP A 477 29.79 -11.55 43.49
C ASP A 477 30.65 -10.33 43.09
N LEU A 478 30.51 -9.91 41.83
CA LEU A 478 31.33 -8.87 41.20
C LEU A 478 30.50 -7.63 40.89
N VAL A 479 30.94 -6.46 41.36
CA VAL A 479 30.38 -5.17 40.95
C VAL A 479 30.82 -4.86 39.52
N LEU A 480 29.88 -4.87 38.57
CA LEU A 480 30.14 -4.60 37.16
C LEU A 480 30.29 -3.11 36.89
N VAL A 481 29.47 -2.28 37.55
CA VAL A 481 29.52 -0.82 37.42
C VAL A 481 28.98 -0.15 38.68
N THR A 482 29.58 0.99 39.02
CA THR A 482 29.10 1.95 40.02
C THR A 482 29.06 3.32 39.37
N GLU A 483 27.88 3.89 39.21
CA GLU A 483 27.70 5.26 38.74
C GLU A 483 27.16 6.13 39.87
N SER A 484 27.73 7.32 40.02
CA SER A 484 27.27 8.30 41.01
C SER A 484 27.30 9.70 40.43
N GLY A 485 26.32 10.52 40.81
CA GLY A 485 26.19 11.88 40.30
C GLY A 485 24.91 12.56 40.76
N ASN A 486 24.76 13.82 40.34
CA ASN A 486 23.53 14.58 40.52
C ASN A 486 22.78 14.63 39.19
N PHE A 487 21.48 14.36 39.23
CA PHE A 487 20.63 14.23 38.05
C PHE A 487 19.40 15.13 38.21
N THR A 488 19.11 15.93 37.19
CA THR A 488 17.91 16.76 37.14
C THR A 488 16.79 16.00 36.45
N SER A 489 15.61 15.98 37.06
CA SER A 489 14.46 15.27 36.50
C SER A 489 13.83 16.03 35.33
N ILE A 490 13.57 15.31 34.23
CA ILE A 490 12.97 15.83 33.00
C ILE A 490 11.58 15.19 32.76
N PRO A 491 10.66 15.88 32.07
CA PRO A 491 9.40 15.28 31.65
C PRO A 491 9.65 14.15 30.64
N VAL A 492 9.02 13.00 30.87
CA VAL A 492 9.10 11.78 30.07
C VAL A 492 7.71 11.40 29.61
N GLN A 493 7.55 11.22 28.30
CA GLN A 493 6.36 10.61 27.70
C GLN A 493 6.61 9.12 27.54
N SER A 494 5.77 8.29 28.17
CA SER A 494 5.87 6.83 28.13
C SER A 494 4.49 6.21 27.91
N ALA A 495 4.46 4.94 27.54
CA ALA A 495 3.21 4.21 27.26
C ALA A 495 2.29 4.13 28.48
N ILE A 496 2.84 4.27 29.69
CA ILE A 496 2.14 4.17 30.97
C ILE A 496 1.67 5.52 31.52
N GLY A 497 1.90 6.60 30.77
CA GLY A 497 1.57 7.97 31.14
C GLY A 497 2.79 8.90 31.20
N ASN A 498 2.51 10.19 31.35
CA ASN A 498 3.56 11.22 31.47
C ASN A 498 4.06 11.29 32.91
N TYR A 499 5.38 11.19 33.11
CA TYR A 499 6.01 11.30 34.41
C TYR A 499 7.29 12.14 34.34
N HIS A 500 7.85 12.49 35.50
CA HIS A 500 9.18 13.08 35.57
C HIS A 500 10.19 12.01 35.98
N GLY A 501 11.29 11.90 35.25
CA GLY A 501 12.34 10.90 35.50
C GLY A 501 13.72 11.42 35.09
N PHE A 502 14.75 10.62 35.31
CA PHE A 502 16.11 10.93 34.86
C PHE A 502 16.89 9.65 34.54
N ASP A 503 17.77 9.72 33.54
CA ASP A 503 18.57 8.58 33.09
C ASP A 503 19.92 8.56 33.80
N VAL A 504 20.22 7.46 34.49
CA VAL A 504 21.57 7.15 34.95
C VAL A 504 22.28 6.42 33.81
N VAL A 505 23.00 7.19 32.99
CA VAL A 505 23.78 6.66 31.86
C VAL A 505 25.07 6.01 32.37
N LEU A 506 25.29 4.75 31.98
CA LEU A 506 26.48 4.00 32.36
C LEU A 506 27.66 4.46 31.50
N LYS A 507 28.78 4.88 32.12
CA LYS A 507 29.97 5.31 31.36
C LYS A 507 30.52 4.22 30.47
N ARG A 508 30.35 2.97 30.90
CA ARG A 508 30.66 1.78 30.14
C ARG A 508 29.44 0.88 30.16
N ALA A 509 28.98 0.51 28.97
CA ALA A 509 27.82 -0.35 28.82
C ALA A 509 28.07 -1.71 29.47
N VAL A 510 27.06 -2.26 30.13
CA VAL A 510 27.16 -3.52 30.87
C VAL A 510 26.54 -4.64 30.04
N THR A 511 27.33 -5.67 29.73
CA THR A 511 26.80 -6.87 29.08
C THR A 511 26.09 -7.73 30.12
N LEU A 512 24.80 -8.01 29.91
CA LEU A 512 24.02 -8.95 30.69
C LEU A 512 23.91 -10.25 29.90
N LEU A 513 24.45 -11.34 30.44
CA LEU A 513 24.42 -12.65 29.81
C LEU A 513 23.04 -13.31 29.96
N ALA A 514 22.71 -14.17 28.99
CA ALA A 514 21.47 -14.91 28.99
C ALA A 514 21.37 -15.82 30.23
N ASN A 515 20.24 -15.76 30.92
CA ASN A 515 19.86 -16.52 32.11
C ASN A 515 20.69 -16.27 33.38
N GLU A 516 21.53 -15.23 33.38
CA GLU A 516 22.27 -14.80 34.57
C GLU A 516 21.48 -13.76 35.38
N ASN A 517 21.67 -13.74 36.70
CA ASN A 517 20.96 -12.82 37.59
C ASN A 517 21.87 -11.65 37.99
N TYR A 518 21.43 -10.43 37.70
CA TYR A 518 22.12 -9.19 38.03
C TYR A 518 21.29 -8.39 39.03
N CYS A 519 21.92 -7.93 40.10
CA CYS A 519 21.27 -7.06 41.07
C CYS A 519 21.58 -5.60 40.79
N PHE A 520 20.52 -4.80 40.69
CA PHE A 520 20.56 -3.35 40.60
C PHE A 520 20.22 -2.79 41.97
N GLU A 521 21.14 -2.04 42.56
CA GLU A 521 20.93 -1.33 43.82
C GLU A 521 21.14 0.16 43.59
N VAL A 522 20.18 0.97 44.00
CA VAL A 522 20.28 2.41 43.88
C VAL A 522 19.98 3.10 45.20
N ARG A 523 20.80 4.10 45.52
CA ARG A 523 20.56 5.06 46.59
C ARG A 523 20.19 6.38 45.96
N ILE A 524 19.03 6.92 46.34
CA ILE A 524 18.49 8.16 45.83
C ILE A 524 18.31 9.11 47.01
N ASP A 525 18.97 10.26 46.96
CA ASP A 525 18.80 11.36 47.91
C ASP A 525 18.22 12.58 47.18
N GLY A 526 17.08 13.07 47.64
CA GLY A 526 16.35 14.16 46.99
C GLY A 526 14.88 14.27 47.41
N PRO A 527 14.12 15.18 46.77
CA PRO A 527 12.69 15.40 47.01
C PRO A 527 11.83 14.19 46.65
N GLN A 528 10.58 14.15 47.11
CA GLN A 528 9.68 13.00 46.85
C GLN A 528 9.48 12.76 45.35
N SER A 529 9.94 11.61 44.85
CA SER A 529 9.77 11.18 43.46
C SER A 529 8.43 10.46 43.22
N TRP A 530 8.08 10.31 41.95
CA TRP A 530 7.04 9.40 41.49
C TRP A 530 7.54 7.95 41.64
N TYR A 531 6.65 6.98 41.46
CA TYR A 531 7.02 5.56 41.40
C TYR A 531 6.05 4.80 40.50
N GLY A 532 6.50 3.65 40.00
CA GLY A 532 5.68 2.79 39.17
C GLY A 532 4.88 1.79 39.99
N ILE A 533 3.70 1.42 39.48
CA ILE A 533 2.77 0.46 40.08
C ILE A 533 2.36 -0.59 39.05
N GLY A 534 2.12 -1.82 39.51
CA GLY A 534 1.58 -2.90 38.70
C GLY A 534 2.65 -3.52 37.79
N GLY A 535 3.86 -3.64 38.31
CA GLY A 535 4.94 -4.38 37.68
C GLY A 535 4.72 -5.88 37.69
N VAL A 536 5.24 -6.55 36.68
CA VAL A 536 5.14 -8.02 36.51
C VAL A 536 6.50 -8.68 36.70
N SER A 537 6.51 -9.91 37.20
CA SER A 537 7.74 -10.69 37.39
C SER A 537 8.39 -11.14 36.09
N VAL A 538 7.61 -11.22 35.01
CA VAL A 538 8.11 -11.57 33.67
C VAL A 538 7.44 -10.66 32.65
N SER A 539 8.25 -10.02 31.81
CA SER A 539 7.78 -9.17 30.72
C SER A 539 8.57 -9.45 29.45
N GLU A 540 7.88 -9.67 28.33
CA GLU A 540 8.52 -9.74 27.03
C GLU A 540 8.53 -8.36 26.38
N HIS A 541 9.71 -7.91 25.96
CA HIS A 541 9.87 -6.65 25.24
C HIS A 541 10.85 -6.78 24.08
N SER A 542 10.38 -6.47 22.89
CA SER A 542 11.14 -6.55 21.63
C SER A 542 11.79 -7.93 21.41
N GLY A 543 11.11 -9.00 21.82
CA GLY A 543 11.58 -10.39 21.68
C GLY A 543 12.67 -10.80 22.67
N VAL A 544 12.84 -10.06 23.78
CA VAL A 544 13.64 -10.45 24.95
C VAL A 544 12.69 -10.60 26.13
N VAL A 545 12.81 -11.70 26.86
CA VAL A 545 12.07 -11.97 28.08
C VAL A 545 12.89 -11.51 29.27
N PHE A 546 12.38 -10.52 29.98
CA PHE A 546 12.94 -9.99 31.22
C PHE A 546 12.24 -10.62 32.41
N SER A 547 13.02 -11.14 33.35
CA SER A 547 12.52 -11.68 34.61
C SER A 547 13.03 -10.87 35.78
N PHE A 548 12.12 -10.41 36.63
CA PHE A 548 12.38 -9.60 37.80
C PHE A 548 12.13 -10.39 39.08
N LYS A 549 13.05 -10.28 40.04
CA LYS A 549 12.95 -10.92 41.36
C LYS A 549 13.33 -9.92 42.45
N GLU A 550 12.78 -10.14 43.64
CA GLU A 550 13.17 -9.40 44.83
C GLU A 550 14.52 -9.90 45.34
N ARG A 551 15.34 -9.00 45.87
CA ARG A 551 16.54 -9.40 46.60
C ARG A 551 16.11 -9.74 48.02
N HIS A 552 16.15 -11.01 48.43
CA HIS A 552 15.88 -11.36 49.82
C HIS A 552 17.01 -10.88 50.75
N ARG A 553 16.99 -9.60 51.16
CA ARG A 553 17.82 -9.09 52.25
C ARG A 553 16.98 -8.85 53.50
N THR A 554 17.51 -9.30 54.64
CA THR A 554 16.90 -9.25 55.98
C THR A 554 16.92 -7.85 56.62
N GLN A 555 17.31 -6.80 55.88
CA GLN A 555 17.40 -5.45 56.42
C GLN A 555 16.16 -4.63 56.04
N THR A 556 15.51 -4.11 57.07
CA THR A 556 14.37 -3.19 57.00
C THR A 556 14.74 -1.95 56.17
N GLY A 557 14.21 -1.83 54.95
CA GLY A 557 14.38 -0.59 54.17
C GLY A 557 14.30 -0.68 52.63
N GLU A 558 14.00 -1.83 52.03
CA GLU A 558 13.83 -1.93 50.58
C GLU A 558 12.49 -1.31 50.14
N ARG A 559 12.56 -0.37 49.18
CA ARG A 559 11.40 0.40 48.69
C ARG A 559 10.87 -0.06 47.34
N SER A 560 11.73 -0.68 46.53
CA SER A 560 11.37 -1.28 45.25
C SER A 560 11.21 -2.79 45.38
N ASN A 561 10.16 -3.31 44.78
CA ASN A 561 9.89 -4.73 44.61
C ASN A 561 9.43 -5.01 43.17
N VAL A 562 8.99 -6.24 42.88
CA VAL A 562 8.55 -6.61 41.53
C VAL A 562 7.29 -5.83 41.11
N ALA A 563 6.36 -5.56 42.02
CA ALA A 563 5.11 -4.87 41.73
C ALA A 563 5.25 -3.33 41.68
N ASP A 564 6.03 -2.74 42.58
CA ASP A 564 6.14 -1.28 42.76
C ASP A 564 7.60 -0.84 42.91
N GLY A 565 7.98 0.35 42.45
CA GLY A 565 9.34 0.86 42.72
C GLY A 565 9.85 2.00 41.83
N GLN A 566 11.16 2.28 41.97
CA GLN A 566 11.87 3.42 41.37
C GLN A 566 12.48 3.14 39.99
N PHE A 567 12.76 1.87 39.65
CA PHE A 567 13.35 1.48 38.36
C PHE A 567 12.31 1.55 37.23
N ALA A 568 12.20 2.70 36.58
CA ALA A 568 11.15 3.00 35.60
C ALA A 568 11.39 2.26 34.28
N GLU A 569 12.56 2.48 33.66
CA GLU A 569 12.90 1.93 32.36
C GLU A 569 14.35 1.46 32.30
N PHE A 570 14.61 0.36 31.59
CA PHE A 570 15.95 -0.12 31.27
C PHE A 570 16.23 0.09 29.79
N GLU A 571 17.27 0.86 29.46
CA GLU A 571 17.68 1.12 28.08
C GLU A 571 18.80 0.16 27.67
N TYR A 572 18.55 -0.62 26.63
CA TYR A 572 19.44 -1.68 26.18
C TYR A 572 19.48 -1.80 24.66
N SER A 573 20.53 -2.43 24.15
CA SER A 573 20.64 -2.91 22.78
C SER A 573 20.78 -4.43 22.77
N LEU A 574 20.23 -5.09 21.75
CA LEU A 574 20.55 -6.50 21.50
C LEU A 574 21.99 -6.63 21.01
N LYS A 575 22.65 -7.72 21.39
CA LYS A 575 23.95 -8.08 20.83
C LYS A 575 23.84 -9.00 19.62
#